data_AF-A0A5R8Y890-F1
#
_entry.id   AF-A0A5R8Y890-F1
#
_cell.length_a   1.000
_cell.length_b   1.000
_cell.length_c   1.000
_cell.angle_alpha   90.00
_cell.angle_beta   90.00
_cell.angle_gamma   90.00
#
_symmetry.space_group_name_H-M   'P 1'
#
loop_
_entity.id
_entity.type
_entity.pdbx_description
1 polymer ?
#
loop_
_entity_poly.entity_id
_entity_poly.type
_entity_poly.pdbx_seq_one_letter_code
_entity_poly.pdbx_strand_id
1 'polypeptide(L)' 'MITPETRPTSQDRVDEFMAVINMIGYARGVAETLGVPGAASDLQAAGLKLALEIQREMSWNLTSKDIIDMAVTPHGRC' A
#
# COMPACT_ATOMS: atom_id res chain seq x y z
N MET A 1 -7.45 18.00 -32.18
CA MET A 1 -8.41 17.92 -31.06
C MET A 1 -7.64 17.28 -29.91
N ILE A 2 -7.13 18.08 -28.97
CA ILE A 2 -6.34 17.59 -27.83
C ILE A 2 -7.37 17.15 -26.80
N THR A 3 -7.50 15.85 -26.55
CA THR A 3 -8.37 15.32 -25.50
C THR A 3 -7.90 15.88 -24.16
N PRO A 4 -8.79 16.41 -23.30
CA PRO A 4 -8.38 16.82 -21.98
C PRO A 4 -7.87 15.58 -21.26
N GLU A 5 -6.58 15.53 -20.91
CA GLU A 5 -6.07 14.57 -19.95
C GLU A 5 -6.99 14.65 -18.73
N THR A 6 -7.83 13.65 -18.57
CA THR A 6 -8.64 13.45 -17.37
C THR A 6 -7.64 13.30 -16.24
N ARG A 7 -7.46 14.38 -15.47
CA ARG A 7 -6.68 14.33 -14.23
C ARG A 7 -7.22 13.14 -13.43
N PRO A 8 -6.34 12.29 -12.86
CA PRO A 8 -6.79 11.15 -12.08
C PRO A 8 -7.76 11.66 -11.02
N THR A 9 -8.94 11.05 -10.99
CA THR A 9 -9.96 11.36 -10.00
C THR A 9 -9.42 11.01 -8.62
N SER A 10 -10.04 11.53 -7.56
CA SER A 10 -9.68 11.13 -6.19
C SER A 10 -9.77 9.62 -6.01
N GLN A 11 -10.67 8.94 -6.74
CA GLN A 11 -10.80 7.49 -6.73
C GLN A 11 -9.64 6.78 -7.46
N ASP A 12 -9.18 7.29 -8.60
CA ASP A 12 -8.03 6.70 -9.31
C ASP A 12 -6.77 6.75 -8.43
N ARG A 13 -6.60 7.84 -7.68
CA ARG A 13 -5.49 8.00 -6.73
C ARG A 13 -5.59 7.04 -5.55
N VAL A 14 -6.80 6.76 -5.10
CA VAL A 14 -7.08 5.76 -4.06
C VAL A 14 -6.67 4.37 -4.53
N ASP A 15 -7.10 4.00 -5.73
CA ASP A 15 -6.86 2.69 -6.29
C ASP A 15 -5.35 2.48 -6.55
N GLU A 16 -4.66 3.53 -7.03
CA GLU A 16 -3.20 3.57 -7.15
C GLU A 16 -2.52 3.31 -5.79
N PHE A 17 -2.95 3.99 -4.73
CA PHE A 17 -2.36 3.82 -3.40
C PHE A 17 -2.58 2.43 -2.82
N MET A 18 -3.79 1.88 -2.96
CA MET A 18 -4.09 0.51 -2.56
C MET A 18 -3.23 -0.50 -3.33
N ALA A 19 -3.03 -0.29 -4.63
CA ALA A 19 -2.17 -1.14 -5.44
C ALA A 19 -0.71 -1.13 -4.94
N VAL A 20 -0.16 0.03 -4.58
CA VAL A 20 1.20 0.14 -4.06
C VAL A 20 1.35 -0.57 -2.72
N ILE A 21 0.42 -0.37 -1.79
CA ILE A 21 0.42 -1.07 -0.49
C ILE A 21 0.40 -2.58 -0.70
N ASN A 22 -0.46 -3.07 -1.60
CA ASN A 22 -0.55 -4.50 -1.92
C ASN A 22 0.76 -5.06 -2.48
N MET A 23 1.43 -4.31 -3.37
CA MET A 23 2.73 -4.70 -3.91
C MET A 23 3.81 -4.79 -2.83
N ILE A 24 3.81 -3.87 -1.86
CA ILE A 24 4.73 -3.92 -0.71
C ILE A 24 4.45 -5.14 0.17
N GLY A 25 3.16 -5.42 0.44
CA GLY A 25 2.74 -6.61 1.18
C GLY A 25 3.17 -7.91 0.50
N TYR A 26 3.00 -7.99 -0.83
CA TYR A 26 3.48 -9.13 -1.64
C TYR A 26 5.01 -9.27 -1.57
N ALA A 27 5.75 -8.19 -1.77
CA ALA A 27 7.21 -8.19 -1.67
C ALA A 27 7.69 -8.66 -0.29
N ARG A 28 6.98 -8.29 0.79
CA ARG A 28 7.29 -8.77 2.14
C ARG A 28 7.12 -10.28 2.24
N GLY A 29 6.01 -10.83 1.73
CA GLY A 29 5.78 -12.28 1.70
C GLY A 29 6.85 -13.03 0.90
N VAL A 30 7.34 -12.45 -0.20
CA VAL A 30 8.48 -12.98 -0.95
C VAL A 30 9.76 -12.96 -0.09
N ALA A 31 10.06 -11.85 0.58
CA ALA A 31 11.23 -11.74 1.46
C ALA A 31 11.20 -12.73 2.64
N GLU A 32 10.03 -12.94 3.25
CA GLU A 32 9.80 -13.96 4.28
C GLU A 32 10.05 -15.36 3.73
N THR A 33 9.52 -15.67 2.55
CA THR A 33 9.69 -16.97 1.87
C THR A 33 11.15 -17.26 1.52
N LEU A 34 11.91 -16.23 1.12
CA LEU A 34 13.34 -16.33 0.83
C LEU A 34 14.22 -16.41 2.09
N GLY A 35 13.64 -16.28 3.29
CA GLY A 35 14.39 -16.32 4.55
C GLY A 35 15.26 -15.09 4.76
N VAL A 36 14.86 -13.92 4.24
CA VAL A 36 15.58 -12.65 4.38
C VAL A 36 14.82 -11.70 5.32
N PRO A 37 14.90 -11.91 6.66
CA PRO A 37 14.06 -11.19 7.62
C PRO A 37 14.32 -9.68 7.66
N GLY A 38 15.55 -9.24 7.36
CA GLY A 38 15.87 -7.81 7.25
C GLY A 38 15.07 -7.12 6.15
N ALA A 39 15.01 -7.71 4.96
CA ALA A 39 14.22 -7.19 3.84
C ALA A 39 12.71 -7.20 4.15
N ALA A 40 12.21 -8.22 4.83
CA ALA A 40 10.81 -8.26 5.26
C ALA A 40 10.47 -7.13 6.25
N SER A 41 11.37 -6.85 7.20
CA SER A 41 11.22 -5.74 8.16
C SER A 41 11.23 -4.38 7.46
N ASP A 42 12.15 -4.18 6.51
CA ASP A 42 12.24 -2.93 5.74
C ASP A 42 10.97 -2.67 4.92
N LEU A 43 10.43 -3.71 4.29
CA LEU A 43 9.18 -3.65 3.52
C LEU A 43 7.97 -3.38 4.42
N GLN A 44 7.91 -3.99 5.61
CA GLN A 44 6.88 -3.68 6.60
C GLN A 44 6.93 -2.20 7.02
N ALA A 45 8.12 -1.68 7.31
CA ALA A 45 8.30 -0.28 7.69
C ALA A 45 7.92 0.68 6.55
N ALA A 46 8.25 0.33 5.30
CA ALA A 46 7.86 1.10 4.12
C ALA A 46 6.33 1.13 3.94
N GLY A 47 5.67 -0.02 4.06
CA GLY A 47 4.21 -0.12 3.95
C GLY A 47 3.48 0.72 5.01
N LEU A 48 3.93 0.67 6.27
CA LEU A 48 3.37 1.47 7.35
C LEU A 48 3.54 2.97 7.12
N LYS A 49 4.74 3.41 6.71
CA LYS A 49 5.00 4.84 6.42
C LYS A 49 4.12 5.33 5.28
N LEU A 50 4.00 4.57 4.20
CA LEU A 50 3.19 4.95 3.05
C LEU A 50 1.71 5.05 3.41
N ALA A 51 1.17 4.07 4.15
CA ALA A 51 -0.23 4.07 4.57
C ALA A 51 -0.57 5.27 5.48
N LEU A 52 0.37 5.72 6.33
CA LEU A 52 0.21 6.92 7.14
C LEU A 52 0.16 8.20 6.30
N GLU A 53 1.02 8.33 5.28
CA GLU A 53 0.99 9.51 4.40
C GLU A 53 -0.29 9.53 3.54
N ILE A 54 -0.78 8.37 3.09
CA ILE A 54 -2.06 8.26 2.38
C ILE A 54 -3.23 8.70 3.26
N GLN A 55 -3.25 8.27 4.53
CA GLN A 55 -4.28 8.69 5.49
C GLN A 55 -4.31 10.21 5.64
N ARG A 56 -3.13 10.86 5.70
CA ARG A 56 -3.00 12.31 5.78
C ARG A 56 -3.47 13.03 4.52
N GLU A 57 -3.04 12.56 3.35
CA GLU A 57 -3.41 13.14 2.05
C GLU A 57 -4.92 13.07 1.79
N MET A 58 -5.56 11.95 2.12
CA MET A 58 -6.93 11.67 1.71
C MET A 58 -7.98 12.10 2.73
N SER A 59 -7.57 12.64 3.90
CA SER A 59 -8.46 12.92 5.04
C SER A 59 -9.38 11.73 5.35
N TRP A 60 -8.88 10.52 5.10
CA TRP A 60 -9.64 9.31 5.24
C TRP A 60 -9.68 8.90 6.71
N ASN A 61 -10.88 8.62 7.22
CA ASN A 61 -11.08 8.00 8.53
C ASN A 61 -10.72 6.51 8.51
N LEU A 62 -9.54 6.17 7.96
CA LEU A 62 -8.96 4.85 8.16
C LEU A 62 -8.53 4.76 9.62
N THR A 63 -8.99 3.73 10.31
CA THR A 63 -8.50 3.48 11.66
C THR A 63 -7.07 2.98 11.58
N SER A 64 -6.30 3.14 12.65
CA SER A 64 -4.95 2.56 12.73
C SER A 64 -4.96 1.04 12.49
N LYS A 65 -6.08 0.38 12.78
CA LYS A 65 -6.30 -1.03 12.49
C LYS A 65 -6.41 -1.30 10.99
N ASP A 66 -7.12 -0.48 10.23
CA ASP A 66 -7.22 -0.63 8.77
C ASP A 66 -5.86 -0.43 8.10
N ILE A 67 -5.07 0.54 8.59
CA ILE A 67 -3.69 0.80 8.14
C ILE A 67 -2.78 -0.40 8.39
N ILE A 68 -2.87 -0.99 9.58
CA ILE A 68 -2.10 -2.18 9.93
C ILE A 68 -2.58 -3.38 9.12
N ASP A 69 -3.89 -3.60 9.01
CA ASP A 69 -4.44 -4.72 8.26
C ASP A 69 -4.03 -4.63 6.77
N MET A 70 -4.02 -3.43 6.18
CA MET A 70 -3.51 -3.19 4.83
C MET A 70 -2.00 -3.45 4.67
N ALA A 71 -1.18 -2.98 5.63
CA ALA A 71 0.28 -3.17 5.56
C ALA A 71 0.71 -4.60 5.89
N VAL A 72 -0.09 -5.32 6.68
CA VAL A 72 0.28 -6.60 7.29
C VAL A 72 -0.36 -7.79 6.59
N THR A 73 -1.51 -7.64 5.92
CA THR A 73 -2.18 -8.75 5.24
C THR A 73 -1.39 -9.19 3.99
N PRO A 74 -0.93 -10.45 3.91
CA PRO A 74 -0.36 -10.97 2.68
C PRO A 74 -1.47 -11.09 1.63
N HIS A 75 -1.49 -10.19 0.65
CA HIS A 75 -2.35 -10.34 -0.51
C HIS A 75 -1.74 -11.42 -1.42
N GLY A 76 -2.33 -12.61 -1.44
CA GLY A 76 -1.79 -13.75 -2.20
C GLY A 76 -2.40 -15.13 -1.93
N ARG A 77 -3.50 -15.25 -1.17
CA ARG A 77 -4.30 -16.49 -1.14
C ARG A 77 -5.55 -16.30 -1.99
N CYS A 78 -5.44 -16.72 -3.25
CA CYS A 78 -6.58 -17.22 -4.02
C CYS A 78 -6.92 -18.62 -3.51
#